data_AF-A0A2M8D2V0-F1
#
_entry.id   AF-A0A2M8D2V0-F1
#
_cell.length_a   1.000
_cell.length_b   1.000
_cell.length_c   1.000
_cell.angle_alpha   90.00
_cell.angle_beta   90.00
_cell.angle_gamma   90.00
#
_symmetry.space_group_name_H-M   'P 1'
#
loop_
_entity.id
_entity.type
_entity.pdbx_description
1 polymer ?
#
loop_
_entity_poly.entity_id
_entity_poly.type
_entity_poly.pdbx_seq_one_letter_code
_entity_poly.pdbx_strand_id
1 'polypeptide(L)'
;MNDQFIPTPDALPVAWGWLQFLLLLTFPIHLLFMNAMLGSAGISMVQRFKGGEVNRRLAYFLAILLPLLVAFTVTFGVAPLLFVQVLYGQFFYTSSILMAAFWILIIPILILAYFGAYLYDFRFEKLGKAGGWVISIVFILFITIAYFLSNNMLLMTLPDKFSGYFQHMSGTMLASGHPTFLPRYLHMVIGAIAVGGLYTALITRLKSKSDPELAAYGEAVGMKVFNMFTIISILLGIWFLASQPKPVMMMFMGKNGLATGLFVLALILVVLMLVFSFRKKVLATTVVLTVLVYLMTFMRAFLRTGYLGKFFTLDQLKMASEYSPMVLFLVSLVAGIFVMVWMVKKAWQALTA
;
A
#
# COMPACT_ATOMS: atom_id res chain seq x y z
N MET A 1 -6.00 -6.35 38.41
CA MET A 1 -7.19 -6.77 37.66
C MET A 1 -6.94 -6.39 36.22
N ASN A 2 -6.83 -7.39 35.34
CA ASN A 2 -6.53 -7.20 33.93
C ASN A 2 -7.81 -6.76 33.22
N ASP A 3 -8.08 -5.45 33.20
CA ASP A 3 -9.17 -4.89 32.41
C ASP A 3 -8.74 -4.91 30.93
N GLN A 4 -8.91 -6.07 30.29
CA GLN A 4 -8.75 -6.18 28.85
C GLN A 4 -9.90 -5.45 28.17
N PHE A 5 -9.67 -4.22 27.73
CA PHE A 5 -10.63 -3.39 26.98
C PHE A 5 -10.78 -3.84 25.53
N ILE A 6 -11.04 -5.14 25.30
CA ILE A 6 -11.19 -5.72 23.97
C ILE A 6 -12.68 -6.02 23.76
N PRO A 7 -13.35 -5.35 22.80
CA PRO A 7 -14.72 -5.69 22.45
C PRO A 7 -14.85 -7.16 22.03
N THR A 8 -16.04 -7.72 22.22
CA THR A 8 -16.33 -9.06 21.71
C THR A 8 -16.39 -9.04 20.18
N PRO A 9 -15.85 -10.06 19.49
CA PRO A 9 -15.95 -10.14 18.04
C PRO A 9 -17.37 -10.47 17.60
N ASP A 10 -17.80 -9.87 16.49
CA ASP A 10 -19.07 -10.18 15.85
C ASP A 10 -19.05 -11.59 15.22
N ALA A 11 -20.22 -12.18 15.03
CA ALA A 11 -20.37 -13.42 14.28
C ALA A 11 -20.12 -13.16 12.78
N LEU A 12 -19.45 -14.11 12.13
CA LEU A 12 -19.13 -14.01 10.72
C LEU A 12 -20.27 -14.54 9.84
N PRO A 13 -20.54 -13.90 8.69
CA PRO A 13 -21.51 -14.41 7.71
C PRO A 13 -21.06 -15.76 7.13
N VAL A 14 -19.75 -15.94 6.91
CA VAL A 14 -19.14 -17.14 6.32
C VAL A 14 -17.90 -17.58 7.10
N ALA A 15 -17.38 -18.77 6.79
CA ALA A 15 -16.13 -19.24 7.37
C ALA A 15 -14.98 -18.24 7.13
N TRP A 16 -14.23 -17.95 8.20
CA TRP A 16 -13.16 -16.94 8.19
C TRP A 16 -12.11 -17.17 7.10
N GLY A 17 -11.88 -18.43 6.71
CA GLY A 17 -10.90 -18.80 5.67
C GLY A 17 -11.17 -18.14 4.32
N TRP A 18 -12.44 -18.00 3.91
CA TRP A 18 -12.81 -17.30 2.67
C TRP A 18 -12.44 -15.82 2.72
N LEU A 19 -12.78 -15.16 3.82
CA LEU A 19 -12.49 -13.73 4.01
C LEU A 19 -10.98 -13.48 4.09
N GLN A 20 -10.24 -14.36 4.76
CA GLN A 20 -8.78 -14.27 4.87
C GLN A 20 -8.12 -14.51 3.51
N PHE A 21 -8.61 -15.46 2.72
CA PHE A 21 -8.15 -15.68 1.35
C PHE A 21 -8.39 -14.46 0.46
N LEU A 22 -9.61 -13.91 0.47
CA LEU A 22 -9.95 -12.73 -0.33
C LEU A 22 -9.16 -11.49 0.12
N LEU A 23 -8.91 -11.32 1.42
CA LEU A 23 -8.02 -10.30 1.96
C LEU A 23 -6.60 -10.43 1.39
N LEU A 24 -6.03 -11.64 1.42
CA LEU A 24 -4.68 -11.91 0.91
C LEU A 24 -4.59 -11.86 -0.62
N LEU A 25 -5.71 -12.01 -1.33
CA LEU A 25 -5.77 -11.85 -2.78
C LEU A 25 -5.84 -10.37 -3.19
N THR A 26 -6.70 -9.59 -2.53
CA THR A 26 -7.03 -8.21 -2.92
C THR A 26 -6.05 -7.17 -2.37
N PHE A 27 -5.52 -7.39 -1.17
CA PHE A 27 -4.63 -6.42 -0.54
C PHE A 27 -3.31 -6.18 -1.30
N PRO A 28 -2.62 -7.20 -1.84
CA PRO A 28 -1.45 -7.01 -2.70
C PRO A 28 -1.76 -6.14 -3.93
N ILE A 29 -2.92 -6.34 -4.56
CA ILE A 29 -3.33 -5.58 -5.75
C ILE A 29 -3.47 -4.10 -5.40
N HIS A 30 -4.13 -3.78 -4.28
CA HIS A 30 -4.18 -2.43 -3.74
C HIS A 30 -2.77 -1.85 -3.52
N LEU A 31 -1.86 -2.61 -2.89
CA LEU A 31 -0.49 -2.15 -2.63
C LEU A 31 0.28 -1.85 -3.92
N LEU A 32 0.11 -2.64 -4.98
CA LEU A 32 0.78 -2.39 -6.27
C LEU A 32 0.35 -1.05 -6.87
N PHE A 33 -0.96 -0.76 -6.91
CA PHE A 33 -1.47 0.52 -7.39
C PHE A 33 -1.09 1.68 -6.48
N MET A 34 -1.19 1.50 -5.16
CA MET A 34 -0.81 2.51 -4.17
C MET A 34 0.67 2.89 -4.30
N ASN A 35 1.54 1.89 -4.44
CA ASN A 35 2.96 2.10 -4.63
C ASN A 35 3.25 2.82 -5.96
N ALA A 36 2.61 2.40 -7.04
CA ALA A 36 2.72 3.06 -8.34
C ALA A 36 2.25 4.53 -8.28
N MET A 37 1.14 4.81 -7.61
CA MET A 37 0.59 6.14 -7.37
C MET A 37 1.59 7.02 -6.62
N LEU A 38 2.05 6.58 -5.44
CA LEU A 38 2.92 7.39 -4.58
C LEU A 38 4.29 7.63 -5.24
N GLY A 39 4.91 6.60 -5.81
CA GLY A 39 6.21 6.76 -6.45
C GLY A 39 6.13 7.56 -7.75
N SER A 40 5.04 7.45 -8.54
CA SER A 40 4.83 8.32 -9.72
C SER A 40 4.68 9.78 -9.31
N ALA A 41 3.97 10.07 -8.22
CA ALA A 41 3.84 11.43 -7.70
C ALA A 41 5.21 11.98 -7.27
N GLY A 42 6.00 11.19 -6.54
CA GLY A 42 7.34 11.57 -6.12
C GLY A 42 8.31 11.79 -7.28
N ILE A 43 8.30 10.92 -8.29
CA ILE A 43 9.16 11.07 -9.48
C ILE A 43 8.71 12.28 -10.29
N SER A 44 7.41 12.45 -10.52
CA SER A 44 6.87 13.61 -11.23
C SER A 44 7.26 14.93 -10.55
N MET A 45 7.17 14.97 -9.21
CA MET A 45 7.61 16.10 -8.39
C MET A 45 9.09 16.42 -8.64
N VAL A 46 9.98 15.45 -8.46
CA VAL A 46 11.43 15.64 -8.64
C VAL A 46 11.76 16.09 -10.07
N GLN A 47 11.14 15.46 -11.07
CA GLN A 47 11.38 15.77 -12.47
C GLN A 47 10.88 17.16 -12.85
N ARG A 48 9.76 17.62 -12.26
CA ARG A 48 9.28 19.00 -12.42
C ARG A 48 10.27 20.02 -11.88
N PHE A 49 10.91 19.76 -10.73
CA PHE A 49 11.89 20.68 -10.14
C PHE A 49 13.25 20.68 -10.85
N LYS A 50 13.69 19.55 -11.40
CA LYS A 50 14.95 19.50 -12.15
C LYS A 50 14.94 20.39 -13.41
N GLY A 51 13.77 20.65 -13.98
CA GLY A 51 13.65 21.40 -15.23
C GLY A 51 14.25 20.66 -16.43
N GLY A 52 14.17 21.28 -17.61
CA GLY A 52 14.55 20.66 -18.88
C GLY A 52 13.37 19.98 -19.60
N GLU A 53 13.49 19.87 -20.91
CA GLU A 53 12.39 19.43 -21.78
C GLU A 53 12.01 17.96 -21.52
N VAL A 54 12.98 17.04 -21.54
CA VAL A 54 12.74 15.61 -21.32
C VAL A 54 12.21 15.34 -19.90
N ASN A 55 12.72 16.06 -18.89
CA ASN A 55 12.23 15.97 -17.52
C ASN A 55 10.78 16.43 -17.39
N ARG A 56 10.43 17.54 -18.05
CA ARG A 56 9.07 18.08 -18.08
C ARG A 56 8.12 17.13 -18.80
N ARG A 57 8.54 16.53 -19.91
CA ARG A 57 7.78 15.50 -20.64
C ARG A 57 7.52 14.27 -19.76
N LEU A 58 8.51 13.79 -19.01
CA LEU A 58 8.32 12.69 -18.06
C LEU A 58 7.38 13.06 -16.91
N ALA A 59 7.54 14.25 -16.33
CA ALA A 59 6.63 14.74 -15.29
C ALA A 59 5.20 14.85 -15.80
N TYR A 60 5.01 15.35 -17.03
CA TYR A 60 3.68 15.44 -17.63
C TYR A 60 3.06 14.08 -17.89
N PHE A 61 3.85 13.15 -18.44
CA PHE A 61 3.38 11.79 -18.69
C PHE A 61 2.91 11.10 -17.41
N LEU A 62 3.64 11.27 -16.31
CA LEU A 62 3.22 10.76 -15.00
C LEU A 62 2.00 11.52 -14.44
N ALA A 63 1.91 12.83 -14.67
CA ALA A 63 0.75 13.63 -14.27
C ALA A 63 -0.57 13.09 -14.83
N ILE A 64 -0.59 12.74 -16.12
CA ILE A 64 -1.76 12.16 -16.80
C ILE A 64 -2.18 10.82 -16.15
N LEU A 65 -1.22 10.03 -15.68
CA LEU A 65 -1.49 8.71 -15.09
C LEU A 65 -1.92 8.79 -13.63
N LEU A 66 -1.59 9.87 -12.91
CA LEU A 66 -1.84 9.97 -11.47
C LEU A 66 -3.32 9.85 -11.10
N PRO A 67 -4.27 10.57 -11.73
CA PRO A 67 -5.69 10.44 -11.39
C PRO A 67 -6.21 9.01 -11.57
N LEU A 68 -5.74 8.31 -12.61
CA LEU A 68 -6.09 6.91 -12.86
C LEU A 68 -5.53 6.00 -11.76
N LEU A 69 -4.26 6.18 -11.37
CA LEU A 69 -3.63 5.42 -10.30
C LEU A 69 -4.31 5.63 -8.94
N VAL A 70 -4.74 6.87 -8.64
CA VAL A 70 -5.54 7.17 -7.44
C VAL A 70 -6.86 6.40 -7.48
N ALA A 71 -7.60 6.45 -8.60
CA ALA A 71 -8.88 5.77 -8.73
C ALA A 71 -8.76 4.24 -8.53
N PHE A 72 -7.75 3.61 -9.14
CA PHE A 72 -7.47 2.19 -8.94
C PHE A 72 -7.06 1.88 -7.50
N THR A 73 -6.21 2.72 -6.90
CA THR A 73 -5.76 2.55 -5.51
C THR A 73 -6.95 2.55 -4.55
N VAL A 74 -7.86 3.52 -4.68
CA VAL A 74 -9.05 3.62 -3.83
C VAL A 74 -9.96 2.42 -4.07
N THR A 75 -10.28 2.10 -5.33
CA THR A 75 -11.18 1.00 -5.69
C THR A 75 -10.70 -0.34 -5.15
N PHE A 76 -9.43 -0.69 -5.38
CA PHE A 76 -8.86 -1.93 -4.87
C PHE A 76 -8.60 -1.90 -3.36
N GLY A 77 -8.62 -0.72 -2.72
CA GLY A 77 -8.48 -0.57 -1.27
C GLY A 77 -9.75 -0.90 -0.49
N VAL A 78 -10.93 -0.76 -1.09
CA VAL A 78 -12.22 -1.01 -0.41
C VAL A 78 -12.35 -2.47 0.03
N ALA A 79 -12.12 -3.43 -0.87
CA ALA A 79 -12.26 -4.86 -0.57
C ALA A 79 -11.38 -5.32 0.61
N PRO A 80 -10.05 -5.12 0.63
CA PRO A 80 -9.22 -5.53 1.75
C PRO A 80 -9.55 -4.79 3.05
N LEU A 81 -10.02 -3.54 2.97
CA LEU A 81 -10.50 -2.79 4.13
C LEU A 81 -11.73 -3.46 4.77
N LEU A 82 -12.71 -3.86 3.94
CA LEU A 82 -13.90 -4.57 4.41
C LEU A 82 -13.53 -5.93 5.04
N PHE A 83 -12.63 -6.69 4.40
CA PHE A 83 -12.25 -8.00 4.96
C PHE A 83 -11.50 -7.90 6.27
N VAL A 84 -10.59 -6.92 6.44
CA VAL A 84 -9.91 -6.73 7.73
C VAL A 84 -10.87 -6.26 8.81
N GLN A 85 -11.87 -5.43 8.46
CA GLN A 85 -12.92 -4.99 9.38
C GLN A 85 -13.80 -6.14 9.84
N VAL A 86 -14.20 -7.04 8.93
CA VAL A 86 -15.02 -8.20 9.30
C VAL A 86 -14.22 -9.21 10.13
N LEU A 87 -12.96 -9.48 9.77
CA LEU A 87 -12.13 -10.47 10.48
C LEU A 87 -11.57 -10.00 11.82
N TYR A 88 -11.35 -8.70 11.98
CA TYR A 88 -10.65 -8.11 13.13
C TYR A 88 -11.37 -6.87 13.66
N GLY A 89 -12.70 -6.79 13.51
CA GLY A 89 -13.49 -5.59 13.83
C GLY A 89 -13.28 -5.08 15.24
N GLN A 90 -13.22 -5.98 16.23
CA GLN A 90 -12.95 -5.66 17.63
C GLN A 90 -11.62 -4.94 17.85
N PHE A 91 -10.65 -5.12 16.96
CA PHE A 91 -9.36 -4.43 17.00
C PHE A 91 -9.32 -3.22 16.08
N PHE A 92 -9.82 -3.38 14.85
CA PHE A 92 -9.79 -2.37 13.82
C PHE A 92 -10.69 -1.18 14.18
N TYR A 93 -11.94 -1.43 14.59
CA TYR A 93 -12.85 -0.35 14.97
C TYR A 93 -12.36 0.35 16.23
N THR A 94 -11.88 -0.40 17.23
CA THR A 94 -11.28 0.18 18.43
C THR A 94 -10.09 1.08 18.08
N SER A 95 -9.16 0.61 17.24
CA SER A 95 -8.02 1.45 16.83
C SER A 95 -8.47 2.71 16.08
N SER A 96 -9.50 2.61 15.23
CA SER A 96 -10.05 3.76 14.51
C SER A 96 -10.73 4.76 15.45
N ILE A 97 -11.40 4.29 16.51
CA ILE A 97 -12.00 5.16 17.53
C ILE A 97 -10.92 5.89 18.35
N LEU A 98 -9.85 5.19 18.76
CA LEU A 98 -8.73 5.79 19.50
C LEU A 98 -8.09 6.98 18.76
N MET A 99 -8.12 6.95 17.43
CA MET A 99 -7.61 8.02 16.57
C MET A 99 -8.65 8.65 15.65
N ALA A 100 -9.91 8.70 16.11
CA ALA A 100 -11.06 9.10 15.29
C ALA A 100 -10.85 10.40 14.52
N ALA A 101 -10.22 11.42 15.15
CA ALA A 101 -9.96 12.70 14.52
C ALA A 101 -9.08 12.54 13.26
N PHE A 102 -8.01 11.75 13.36
CA PHE A 102 -7.09 11.48 12.26
C PHE A 102 -7.66 10.49 11.25
N TRP A 103 -8.44 9.51 11.72
CA TRP A 103 -9.09 8.51 10.88
C TRP A 103 -10.09 9.16 9.92
N ILE A 104 -10.96 10.02 10.42
CA ILE A 104 -11.94 10.75 9.60
C ILE A 104 -11.24 11.72 8.64
N LEU A 105 -10.12 12.33 9.05
CA LEU A 105 -9.36 13.28 8.23
C LEU A 105 -8.75 12.66 6.96
N ILE A 106 -8.60 11.32 6.89
CA ILE A 106 -8.15 10.62 5.67
C ILE A 106 -9.06 10.96 4.48
N ILE A 107 -10.37 11.07 4.68
CA ILE A 107 -11.35 11.31 3.61
C ILE A 107 -11.14 12.69 2.95
N PRO A 108 -11.20 13.84 3.66
CA PRO A 108 -10.96 15.14 3.05
C PRO A 108 -9.54 15.28 2.49
N ILE A 109 -8.52 14.70 3.15
CA ILE A 109 -7.14 14.70 2.62
C ILE A 109 -7.08 13.97 1.27
N LEU A 110 -7.73 12.81 1.16
CA LEU A 110 -7.76 12.05 -0.09
C LEU A 110 -8.49 12.82 -1.19
N ILE A 111 -9.62 13.46 -0.87
CA ILE A 111 -10.36 14.31 -1.80
C ILE A 111 -9.46 15.44 -2.31
N LEU A 112 -8.79 16.17 -1.41
CA LEU A 112 -7.87 17.25 -1.77
C LEU A 112 -6.70 16.74 -2.62
N ALA A 113 -6.10 15.62 -2.26
CA ALA A 113 -5.01 15.02 -3.03
C ALA A 113 -5.47 14.61 -4.43
N TYR A 114 -6.68 14.07 -4.55
CA TYR A 114 -7.21 13.63 -5.83
C TYR A 114 -7.55 14.81 -6.75
N PHE A 115 -8.20 15.85 -6.23
CA PHE A 115 -8.41 17.10 -6.98
C PHE A 115 -7.09 17.78 -7.32
N GLY A 116 -6.10 17.75 -6.42
CA GLY A 116 -4.75 18.25 -6.69
C GLY A 116 -4.06 17.50 -7.84
N ALA A 117 -4.25 16.17 -7.93
CA ALA A 117 -3.74 15.37 -9.04
C ALA A 117 -4.41 15.75 -10.37
N TYR A 118 -5.74 15.95 -10.40
CA TYR A 118 -6.44 16.44 -11.59
C TYR A 118 -6.03 17.86 -11.99
N LEU A 119 -5.86 18.75 -11.01
CA LEU A 119 -5.37 20.11 -11.26
C LEU A 119 -3.98 20.07 -11.89
N TYR A 120 -3.10 19.21 -11.35
CA TYR A 120 -1.74 19.05 -11.86
C TYR A 120 -1.72 18.51 -13.29
N ASP A 121 -2.57 17.55 -13.62
CA ASP A 121 -2.74 17.01 -14.98
C ASP A 121 -3.33 18.06 -15.94
N PHE A 122 -4.57 18.50 -15.72
CA PHE A 122 -5.32 19.32 -16.68
C PHE A 122 -4.77 20.74 -16.86
N ARG A 123 -4.03 21.25 -15.88
CA ARG A 123 -3.42 22.58 -15.92
C ARG A 123 -1.89 22.52 -15.91
N PHE A 124 -1.29 21.38 -16.24
CA PHE A 124 0.16 21.17 -16.15
C PHE A 124 1.00 22.29 -16.79
N GLU A 125 0.62 22.73 -17.98
CA GLU A 125 1.28 23.81 -18.73
C GLU A 125 0.97 25.19 -18.13
N LYS A 126 -0.31 25.46 -17.84
CA LYS A 126 -0.78 26.74 -17.30
C LYS A 126 -0.26 27.04 -15.89
N LEU A 127 0.06 26.00 -15.12
CA LEU A 127 0.58 26.15 -13.76
C LEU A 127 2.02 26.68 -13.71
N GLY A 128 2.80 26.60 -14.80
CA GLY A 128 4.18 27.09 -14.82
C GLY A 128 5.00 26.62 -13.61
N LYS A 129 5.63 27.53 -12.87
CA LYS A 129 6.39 27.19 -11.65
C LYS A 129 5.52 26.69 -10.50
N ALA A 130 4.26 27.12 -10.41
CA ALA A 130 3.33 26.70 -9.36
C ALA A 130 3.01 25.20 -9.42
N GLY A 131 3.16 24.57 -10.59
CA GLY A 131 2.94 23.13 -10.76
C GLY A 131 3.83 22.27 -9.87
N GLY A 132 5.05 22.73 -9.56
CA GLY A 132 5.93 22.05 -8.60
C GLY A 132 5.36 22.02 -7.17
N TRP A 133 4.77 23.13 -6.73
CA TRP A 133 4.12 23.21 -5.42
C TRP A 133 2.86 22.36 -5.33
N VAL A 134 2.04 22.34 -6.39
CA VAL A 134 0.82 21.51 -6.44
C VAL A 134 1.17 20.04 -6.26
N ILE A 135 2.12 19.50 -7.03
CA ILE A 135 2.50 18.09 -6.92
C ILE A 135 3.21 17.77 -5.59
N SER A 136 3.97 18.71 -5.02
CA SER A 136 4.54 18.55 -3.68
C SER A 136 3.46 18.42 -2.61
N ILE A 137 2.43 19.27 -2.65
CA ILE A 137 1.30 19.18 -1.73
C ILE A 137 0.60 17.83 -1.88
N VAL A 138 0.28 17.41 -3.11
CA VAL A 138 -0.35 16.10 -3.38
C VAL A 138 0.49 14.95 -2.81
N PHE A 139 1.81 14.97 -3.03
CA PHE A 139 2.72 13.95 -2.52
C PHE A 139 2.75 13.93 -0.99
N ILE A 140 2.82 15.10 -0.34
CA ILE A 140 2.75 15.22 1.12
C ILE A 140 1.42 14.68 1.66
N LEU A 141 0.30 14.99 1.02
CA LEU A 141 -1.02 14.49 1.43
C LEU A 141 -1.08 12.95 1.36
N PHE A 142 -0.52 12.33 0.32
CA PHE A 142 -0.45 10.86 0.24
C PHE A 142 0.43 10.25 1.34
N ILE A 143 1.58 10.88 1.63
CA ILE A 143 2.45 10.45 2.73
C ILE A 143 1.74 10.58 4.09
N THR A 144 0.97 11.66 4.29
CA THR A 144 0.14 11.85 5.49
C THR A 144 -0.94 10.78 5.63
N ILE A 145 -1.61 10.39 4.53
CA ILE A 145 -2.56 9.26 4.54
C ILE A 145 -1.85 7.97 4.96
N ALA A 146 -0.67 7.69 4.39
CA ALA A 146 0.12 6.52 4.75
C ALA A 146 0.53 6.54 6.24
N TYR A 147 0.79 7.71 6.81
CA TYR A 147 1.10 7.89 8.22
C TYR A 147 -0.09 7.53 9.11
N PHE A 148 -1.28 8.05 8.83
CA PHE A 148 -2.49 7.73 9.60
C PHE A 148 -2.89 6.26 9.47
N LEU A 149 -2.85 5.70 8.26
CA LEU A 149 -3.12 4.27 8.06
C LEU A 149 -2.11 3.38 8.79
N SER A 150 -0.81 3.71 8.75
CA SER A 150 0.21 2.95 9.47
C SER A 150 0.00 2.96 10.98
N ASN A 151 -0.46 4.10 11.49
CA ASN A 151 -0.78 4.33 12.89
C ASN A 151 -1.97 3.47 13.32
N ASN A 152 -3.10 3.53 12.59
CA ASN A 152 -4.28 2.70 12.85
C ASN A 152 -3.92 1.20 12.81
N MET A 153 -3.18 0.79 11.77
CA MET A 153 -2.78 -0.60 11.58
C MET A 153 -1.73 -1.10 12.58
N LEU A 154 -1.11 -0.21 13.37
CA LEU A 154 -0.27 -0.60 14.50
C LEU A 154 -1.08 -0.64 15.79
N LEU A 155 -1.94 0.36 16.05
CA LEU A 155 -2.83 0.35 17.21
C LEU A 155 -3.72 -0.90 17.25
N MET A 156 -4.27 -1.34 16.11
CA MET A 156 -5.09 -2.56 16.07
C MET A 156 -4.33 -3.82 16.53
N THR A 157 -2.99 -3.79 16.51
CA THR A 157 -2.15 -4.92 16.95
C THR A 157 -1.64 -4.76 18.39
N LEU A 158 -2.07 -3.72 19.10
CA LEU A 158 -1.65 -3.40 20.46
C LEU A 158 -2.86 -3.28 21.42
N PRO A 159 -3.61 -4.37 21.68
CA PRO A 159 -4.78 -4.31 22.57
C PRO A 159 -4.47 -3.79 23.98
N ASP A 160 -3.25 -4.04 24.48
CA ASP A 160 -2.76 -3.52 25.77
C ASP A 160 -2.76 -1.99 25.85
N LYS A 161 -2.84 -1.28 24.72
CA LYS A 161 -2.87 0.18 24.65
C LYS A 161 -4.28 0.75 24.58
N PHE A 162 -5.32 -0.07 24.52
CA PHE A 162 -6.70 0.41 24.35
C PHE A 162 -7.22 1.23 25.55
N SER A 163 -6.71 0.97 26.76
CA SER A 163 -7.00 1.81 27.93
C SER A 163 -6.52 3.26 27.79
N GLY A 164 -5.61 3.54 26.85
CA GLY A 164 -5.19 4.90 26.49
C GLY A 164 -6.34 5.79 26.00
N TYR A 165 -7.48 5.19 25.62
CA TYR A 165 -8.71 5.91 25.31
C TYR A 165 -9.09 6.96 26.37
N PHE A 166 -9.01 6.62 27.65
CA PHE A 166 -9.43 7.52 28.74
C PHE A 166 -8.56 8.77 28.89
N GLN A 167 -7.35 8.75 28.33
CA GLN A 167 -6.44 9.91 28.28
C GLN A 167 -6.59 10.69 26.96
N HIS A 168 -7.20 10.09 25.94
CA HIS A 168 -7.32 10.61 24.59
C HIS A 168 -8.77 10.53 24.08
N MET A 169 -9.74 10.88 24.92
CA MET A 169 -11.17 10.78 24.58
C MET A 169 -11.59 11.65 23.38
N SER A 170 -10.75 12.62 22.99
CA SER A 170 -10.91 13.39 21.75
C SER A 170 -10.55 12.62 20.46
N GLY A 171 -10.15 11.35 20.56
CA GLY A 171 -9.77 10.53 19.40
C GLY A 171 -8.45 10.97 18.77
N THR A 172 -7.48 11.37 19.60
CA THR A 172 -6.17 11.92 19.18
C THR A 172 -5.00 10.99 19.50
N MET A 173 -5.26 9.73 19.83
CA MET A 173 -4.20 8.79 20.17
C MET A 173 -3.43 8.35 18.92
N LEU A 174 -2.10 8.44 18.95
CA LEU A 174 -1.23 7.92 17.88
C LEU A 174 -0.26 6.89 18.44
N ALA A 175 0.09 5.89 17.64
CA ALA A 175 1.15 4.92 17.93
C ALA A 175 2.54 5.39 17.46
N SER A 176 2.70 6.66 17.09
CA SER A 176 3.92 7.18 16.48
C SER A 176 5.15 7.09 17.37
N GLY A 177 4.97 7.10 18.69
CA GLY A 177 6.03 6.89 19.68
C GLY A 177 6.42 5.43 19.89
N HIS A 178 5.70 4.47 19.29
CA HIS A 178 6.00 3.05 19.43
C HIS A 178 7.27 2.69 18.65
N PRO A 179 8.21 1.88 19.19
CA PRO A 179 9.51 1.59 18.55
C PRO A 179 9.40 0.99 17.14
N THR A 180 8.34 0.23 16.87
CA THR A 180 8.10 -0.40 15.55
C THR A 180 7.44 0.52 14.54
N PHE A 181 6.91 1.68 14.95
CA PHE A 181 6.13 2.55 14.07
C PHE A 181 7.00 3.16 12.98
N LEU A 182 8.06 3.87 13.37
CA LEU A 182 8.91 4.59 12.43
C LEU A 182 9.56 3.67 11.38
N PRO A 183 10.23 2.55 11.75
CA PRO A 183 10.80 1.67 10.74
C PRO A 183 9.74 1.06 9.80
N ARG A 184 8.55 0.72 10.32
CA ARG A 184 7.42 0.24 9.50
C ARG A 184 6.99 1.27 8.47
N TYR A 185 6.73 2.49 8.95
CA TYR A 185 6.24 3.60 8.13
C TYR A 185 7.24 3.97 7.04
N LEU A 186 8.53 4.11 7.41
CA LEU A 186 9.59 4.39 6.44
C LEU A 186 9.75 3.26 5.43
N HIS A 187 9.75 1.99 5.89
CA HIS A 187 9.86 0.85 4.98
C HIS A 187 8.72 0.83 3.94
N MET A 188 7.50 1.17 4.35
CA MET A 188 6.33 1.29 3.45
C MET A 188 6.47 2.45 2.46
N VAL A 189 6.78 3.67 2.92
CA VAL A 189 6.88 4.85 2.06
C VAL A 189 8.05 4.73 1.07
N ILE A 190 9.23 4.33 1.56
CA ILE A 190 10.42 4.13 0.73
C ILE A 190 10.22 2.96 -0.24
N GLY A 191 9.60 1.86 0.22
CA GLY A 191 9.22 0.75 -0.64
C GLY A 191 8.26 1.17 -1.76
N ALA A 192 7.27 2.00 -1.45
CA ALA A 192 6.34 2.55 -2.43
C ALA A 192 7.04 3.42 -3.48
N ILE A 193 7.97 4.29 -3.07
CA ILE A 193 8.79 5.08 -4.01
C ILE A 193 9.64 4.17 -4.90
N ALA A 194 10.25 3.11 -4.34
CA ALA A 194 11.00 2.14 -5.14
C ALA A 194 10.11 1.51 -6.21
N VAL A 195 8.98 0.93 -5.81
CA VAL A 195 8.05 0.26 -6.73
C VAL A 195 7.47 1.23 -7.77
N GLY A 196 7.18 2.48 -7.41
CA GLY A 196 6.77 3.49 -8.40
C GLY A 196 7.88 3.88 -9.39
N GLY A 197 9.15 3.73 -9.01
CA GLY A 197 10.29 3.77 -9.94
C GLY A 197 10.23 2.65 -10.98
N LEU A 198 9.97 1.42 -10.55
CA LEU A 198 9.83 0.29 -11.49
C LEU A 198 8.59 0.44 -12.37
N TYR A 199 7.48 0.92 -11.80
CA TYR A 199 6.28 1.26 -12.57
C TYR A 199 6.58 2.32 -13.65
N THR A 200 7.29 3.39 -13.28
CA THR A 200 7.72 4.44 -14.23
C THR A 200 8.52 3.82 -15.37
N ALA A 201 9.50 2.96 -15.06
CA ALA A 201 10.31 2.30 -16.09
C ALA A 201 9.47 1.39 -17.01
N LEU A 202 8.49 0.67 -16.45
CA LEU A 202 7.60 -0.20 -17.20
C LEU A 202 6.69 0.59 -18.14
N ILE A 203 6.05 1.65 -17.65
CA ILE A 203 5.04 2.39 -18.41
C ILE A 203 5.67 3.28 -19.48
N THR A 204 6.86 3.85 -19.26
CA THR A 204 7.58 4.61 -20.30
C THR A 204 8.12 3.70 -21.39
N ARG A 205 8.48 2.45 -21.07
CA ARG A 205 8.89 1.45 -22.06
C ARG A 205 7.80 1.14 -23.08
N LEU A 206 6.52 1.23 -22.70
CA LEU A 206 5.40 1.10 -23.63
C LEU A 206 5.36 2.22 -24.68
N LYS A 207 6.01 3.36 -24.41
CA LYS A 207 6.15 4.47 -25.36
C LYS A 207 7.36 4.34 -26.29
N SER A 208 8.12 3.24 -26.23
CA SER A 208 9.32 3.02 -27.06
C SER A 208 9.12 3.18 -28.57
N LYS A 209 7.92 2.92 -29.09
CA LYS A 209 7.60 3.11 -30.52
C LYS A 209 7.23 4.54 -30.87
N SER A 210 6.50 5.24 -30.02
CA SER A 210 5.98 6.59 -30.28
C SER A 210 6.94 7.69 -29.86
N ASP A 211 7.70 7.44 -28.79
CA ASP A 211 8.60 8.41 -28.18
C ASP A 211 9.82 7.69 -27.55
N PRO A 212 10.83 7.33 -28.39
CA PRO A 212 11.99 6.57 -27.94
C PRO A 212 12.84 7.30 -26.91
N GLU A 213 12.93 8.63 -27.01
CA GLU A 213 13.72 9.46 -26.09
C GLU A 213 13.10 9.45 -24.69
N LEU A 214 11.79 9.70 -24.58
CA LEU A 214 11.08 9.62 -23.30
C LEU A 214 11.13 8.22 -22.71
N ALA A 215 10.99 7.19 -23.56
CA ALA A 215 11.04 5.79 -23.12
C ALA A 215 12.38 5.45 -22.48
N ALA A 216 13.49 5.77 -23.17
CA ALA A 216 14.84 5.51 -22.67
C ALA A 216 15.16 6.30 -21.40
N TYR A 217 14.80 7.59 -21.36
CA TYR A 217 15.02 8.44 -20.20
C TYR A 217 14.19 7.99 -18.99
N GLY A 218 12.90 7.73 -19.20
CA GLY A 218 11.98 7.26 -18.17
C GLY A 218 12.38 5.89 -17.60
N GLU A 219 12.82 4.96 -18.45
CA GLU A 219 13.35 3.67 -18.02
C GLU A 219 14.61 3.84 -17.15
N ALA A 220 15.55 4.70 -17.57
CA ALA A 220 16.77 4.97 -16.81
C ALA A 220 16.47 5.61 -15.44
N VAL A 221 15.59 6.62 -15.39
CA VAL A 221 15.17 7.27 -14.14
C VAL A 221 14.46 6.29 -13.23
N GLY A 222 13.47 5.55 -13.77
CA GLY A 222 12.67 4.60 -13.01
C GLY A 222 13.52 3.48 -12.40
N MET A 223 14.42 2.88 -13.18
CA MET A 223 15.32 1.83 -12.69
C MET A 223 16.34 2.36 -11.67
N LYS A 224 16.84 3.60 -11.84
CA LYS A 224 17.72 4.24 -10.86
C LYS A 224 17.01 4.45 -9.52
N VAL A 225 15.79 4.99 -9.56
CA VAL A 225 14.95 5.19 -8.36
C VAL A 225 14.64 3.86 -7.70
N PHE A 226 14.18 2.86 -8.48
CA PHE A 226 13.88 1.53 -7.96
C PHE A 226 15.09 0.91 -7.25
N ASN A 227 16.27 0.88 -7.87
CA ASN A 227 17.47 0.29 -7.26
C ASN A 227 17.89 1.02 -5.98
N MET A 228 17.96 2.35 -6.01
CA MET A 228 18.39 3.14 -4.87
C MET A 228 17.45 2.98 -3.68
N PHE A 229 16.14 3.14 -3.89
CA PHE A 229 15.16 3.06 -2.81
C PHE A 229 14.89 1.61 -2.36
N THR A 230 15.12 0.60 -3.21
CA THR A 230 15.07 -0.81 -2.79
C THR A 230 16.18 -1.10 -1.79
N ILE A 231 17.41 -0.65 -2.03
CA ILE A 231 18.52 -0.83 -1.08
C ILE A 231 18.19 -0.18 0.26
N ILE A 232 17.68 1.06 0.23
CA ILE A 232 17.25 1.77 1.45
C ILE A 232 16.10 1.00 2.14
N SER A 233 15.12 0.51 1.37
CA SER A 233 13.99 -0.26 1.88
C SER A 233 14.43 -1.56 2.55
N ILE A 234 15.45 -2.25 2.03
CA ILE A 234 16.04 -3.44 2.66
C ILE A 234 16.63 -3.10 4.03
N LEU A 235 17.43 -2.02 4.12
CA LEU A 235 17.99 -1.57 5.40
C LEU A 235 16.89 -1.23 6.41
N LEU A 236 15.84 -0.53 5.96
CA LEU A 236 14.66 -0.24 6.78
C LEU A 236 13.87 -1.50 7.17
N GLY A 237 13.84 -2.52 6.31
CA GLY A 237 13.23 -3.81 6.58
C GLY A 237 13.98 -4.59 7.67
N ILE A 238 15.31 -4.55 7.64
CA ILE A 238 16.16 -5.12 8.70
C ILE A 238 15.91 -4.38 10.03
N TRP A 239 15.89 -3.05 10.00
CA TRP A 239 15.56 -2.25 11.18
C TRP A 239 14.15 -2.56 11.70
N PHE A 240 13.17 -2.71 10.81
CA PHE A 240 11.80 -3.08 11.18
C PHE A 240 11.74 -4.46 11.82
N LEU A 241 12.44 -5.45 11.28
CA LEU A 241 12.53 -6.78 11.88
C LEU A 241 13.17 -6.74 13.27
N ALA A 242 14.28 -6.01 13.42
CA ALA A 242 14.99 -5.86 14.70
C ALA A 242 14.16 -5.10 15.75
N SER A 243 13.26 -4.21 15.32
CA SER A 243 12.37 -3.48 16.23
C SER A 243 11.21 -4.33 16.79
N GLN A 244 10.95 -5.51 16.20
CA GLN A 244 9.85 -6.37 16.65
C GLN A 244 10.09 -6.95 18.05
N PRO A 245 9.04 -7.18 18.85
CA PRO A 245 9.13 -7.95 20.07
C PRO A 245 9.76 -9.33 19.81
N LYS A 246 10.69 -9.77 20.68
CA LYS A 246 11.43 -11.03 20.52
C LYS A 246 10.55 -12.23 20.17
N PRO A 247 9.38 -12.47 20.80
CA PRO A 247 8.53 -13.61 20.45
C PRO A 247 8.03 -13.57 18.99
N VAL A 248 7.67 -12.39 18.50
CA VAL A 248 7.17 -12.17 17.14
C VAL A 248 8.31 -12.31 16.12
N MET A 249 9.49 -11.74 16.42
CA MET A 249 10.67 -11.87 15.58
C MET A 249 11.09 -13.35 15.41
N MET A 250 11.11 -14.10 16.53
CA MET A 250 11.51 -15.51 16.52
C MET A 250 10.56 -16.42 15.72
N MET A 251 9.33 -15.96 15.45
CA MET A 251 8.42 -16.67 14.55
C MET A 251 9.02 -16.83 13.14
N PHE A 252 9.72 -15.81 12.65
CA PHE A 252 10.41 -15.85 11.36
C PHE A 252 11.80 -16.51 11.44
N MET A 253 12.38 -16.62 12.64
CA MET A 253 13.71 -17.21 12.89
C MET A 253 13.66 -18.66 13.39
N GLY A 254 12.68 -19.46 12.97
CA GLY A 254 12.66 -20.91 13.16
C GLY A 254 11.61 -21.44 14.13
N LYS A 255 10.91 -20.58 14.89
CA LYS A 255 9.82 -21.05 15.78
C LYS A 255 8.54 -21.43 15.03
N ASN A 256 8.37 -20.99 13.78
CA ASN A 256 7.26 -21.41 12.93
C ASN A 256 7.79 -21.73 11.53
N GLY A 257 7.72 -23.02 11.14
CA GLY A 257 8.30 -23.49 9.89
C GLY A 257 7.74 -22.80 8.64
N LEU A 258 6.43 -22.52 8.62
CA LEU A 258 5.79 -21.80 7.51
C LEU A 258 6.26 -20.34 7.44
N ALA A 259 6.23 -19.61 8.54
CA ALA A 259 6.67 -18.21 8.58
C ALA A 259 8.15 -18.07 8.21
N THR A 260 9.01 -18.97 8.70
CA THR A 260 10.43 -19.03 8.32
C THR A 260 10.62 -19.38 6.85
N GLY A 261 9.90 -20.38 6.33
CA GLY A 261 9.99 -20.75 4.92
C GLY A 261 9.58 -19.60 3.99
N LEU A 262 8.49 -18.90 4.31
CA LEU A 262 8.05 -17.71 3.56
C LEU A 262 9.08 -16.58 3.65
N PHE A 263 9.70 -16.38 4.82
CA PHE A 263 10.74 -15.36 4.98
C PHE A 263 11.98 -15.67 4.15
N VAL A 264 12.48 -16.91 4.17
CA VAL A 264 13.62 -17.35 3.35
C VAL A 264 13.29 -17.20 1.87
N LEU A 265 12.09 -17.60 1.44
CA LEU A 265 11.64 -17.41 0.06
C LEU A 265 11.61 -15.92 -0.32
N ALA A 266 11.16 -15.04 0.57
CA ALA A 266 11.16 -13.59 0.33
C ALA A 266 12.59 -13.06 0.15
N LEU A 267 13.55 -13.51 0.96
CA LEU A 267 14.96 -13.13 0.81
C LEU A 267 15.54 -13.58 -0.53
N ILE A 268 15.23 -14.81 -0.98
CA ILE A 268 15.65 -15.31 -2.29
C ILE A 268 15.06 -14.44 -3.41
N LEU A 269 13.77 -14.11 -3.34
CA LEU A 269 13.11 -13.26 -4.32
C LEU A 269 13.69 -11.83 -4.33
N VAL A 270 14.06 -11.27 -3.17
CA VAL A 270 14.74 -9.96 -3.09
C VAL A 270 16.08 -10.00 -3.83
N VAL A 271 16.89 -11.04 -3.62
CA VAL A 271 18.17 -11.19 -4.33
C VAL A 271 17.95 -11.33 -5.84
N LEU A 272 17.01 -12.18 -6.25
CA LEU A 272 16.69 -12.38 -7.66
C LEU A 272 16.20 -11.08 -8.32
N MET A 273 15.34 -10.34 -7.62
CA MET A 273 14.82 -9.04 -8.05
C MET A 273 15.94 -8.03 -8.25
N LEU A 274 16.91 -7.94 -7.32
CA LEU A 274 18.07 -7.07 -7.46
C LEU A 274 18.94 -7.46 -8.66
N VAL A 275 19.21 -8.75 -8.86
CA VAL A 275 19.99 -9.26 -10.01
C VAL A 275 19.32 -8.87 -11.34
N PHE A 276 18.01 -9.10 -11.47
CA PHE A 276 17.27 -8.71 -12.67
C PHE A 276 17.24 -7.21 -12.88
N SER A 277 17.10 -6.45 -11.79
CA SER A 277 17.05 -5.01 -11.82
C SER A 277 18.38 -4.37 -12.26
N PHE A 278 19.51 -4.83 -11.72
CA PHE A 278 20.84 -4.36 -12.14
C PHE A 278 21.16 -4.74 -13.58
N ARG A 279 20.62 -5.87 -14.07
CA ARG A 279 20.68 -6.27 -15.49
C ARG A 279 19.64 -5.55 -16.38
N LYS A 280 18.92 -4.56 -15.86
CA LYS A 280 17.87 -3.80 -16.56
C LYS A 280 16.78 -4.68 -17.19
N LYS A 281 16.50 -5.86 -16.62
CA LYS A 281 15.42 -6.75 -17.06
C LYS A 281 14.08 -6.32 -16.45
N VAL A 282 13.57 -5.15 -16.86
CA VAL A 282 12.38 -4.50 -16.28
C VAL A 282 11.22 -5.47 -16.06
N LEU A 283 10.79 -6.21 -17.09
CA LEU A 283 9.67 -7.15 -16.99
C LEU A 283 9.90 -8.27 -15.97
N ALA A 284 11.11 -8.86 -15.96
CA ALA A 284 11.44 -9.91 -15.00
C ALA A 284 11.47 -9.36 -13.57
N THR A 285 12.02 -8.16 -13.37
CA THR A 285 11.98 -7.46 -12.08
C THR A 285 10.54 -7.21 -11.63
N THR A 286 9.65 -6.78 -12.54
CA THR A 286 8.22 -6.57 -12.23
C THR A 286 7.55 -7.85 -11.78
N VAL A 287 7.71 -8.95 -12.51
CA VAL A 287 7.10 -10.25 -12.14
C VAL A 287 7.59 -10.70 -10.76
N VAL A 288 8.91 -10.67 -10.52
CA VAL A 288 9.47 -11.08 -9.22
C VAL A 288 8.99 -10.16 -8.09
N LEU A 289 8.95 -8.85 -8.32
CA LEU A 289 8.42 -7.89 -7.34
C LEU A 289 6.95 -8.16 -7.03
N THR A 290 6.12 -8.43 -8.04
CA THR A 290 4.69 -8.75 -7.83
C THR A 290 4.55 -9.96 -6.91
N VAL A 291 5.27 -11.06 -7.19
CA VAL A 291 5.26 -12.25 -6.33
C VAL A 291 5.76 -11.92 -4.91
N LEU A 292 6.82 -11.11 -4.79
CA LEU A 292 7.35 -10.67 -3.51
C LEU A 292 6.33 -9.86 -2.70
N VAL A 293 5.57 -8.95 -3.33
CA VAL A 293 4.53 -8.16 -2.66
C VAL A 293 3.43 -9.07 -2.10
N TYR A 294 2.99 -10.08 -2.84
CA TYR A 294 2.06 -11.09 -2.33
C TYR A 294 2.65 -11.78 -1.10
N LEU A 295 3.88 -12.28 -1.19
CA LEU A 295 4.56 -12.95 -0.08
C LEU A 295 4.70 -12.06 1.17
N MET A 296 4.99 -10.77 0.99
CA MET A 296 5.03 -9.79 2.07
C MET A 296 3.68 -9.58 2.76
N THR A 297 2.54 -9.76 2.06
CA THR A 297 1.22 -9.73 2.72
C THR A 297 0.95 -10.96 3.57
N PHE A 298 1.45 -12.14 3.18
CA PHE A 298 1.42 -13.34 4.04
C PHE A 298 2.25 -13.12 5.29
N MET A 299 3.48 -12.61 5.14
CA MET A 299 4.33 -12.25 6.29
C MET A 299 3.64 -11.24 7.21
N ARG A 300 2.93 -10.24 6.65
CA ARG A 300 2.14 -9.29 7.44
C ARG A 300 1.01 -9.98 8.22
N ALA A 301 0.32 -10.95 7.61
CA ALA A 301 -0.70 -11.72 8.32
C ALA A 301 -0.11 -12.54 9.48
N PHE A 302 1.08 -13.13 9.30
CA PHE A 302 1.81 -13.79 10.38
C PHE A 302 2.23 -12.83 11.49
N LEU A 303 2.77 -11.65 11.14
CA LEU A 303 3.09 -10.60 12.11
C LEU A 303 1.85 -10.24 12.95
N ARG A 304 0.70 -9.96 12.31
CA ARG A 304 -0.55 -9.65 13.02
C ARG A 304 -0.96 -10.77 13.98
N THR A 305 -0.86 -12.03 13.53
CA THR A 305 -1.17 -13.20 14.36
C THR A 305 -0.22 -13.31 15.55
N GLY A 306 1.07 -13.03 15.37
CA GLY A 306 2.05 -13.02 16.45
C GLY A 306 1.78 -11.96 17.52
N TYR A 307 1.32 -10.78 17.11
CA TYR A 307 0.92 -9.71 18.04
C TYR A 307 -0.38 -10.04 18.80
N LEU A 308 -1.38 -10.55 18.08
CA LEU A 308 -2.71 -10.80 18.64
C LEU A 308 -2.83 -12.15 19.34
N GLY A 309 -1.90 -13.09 19.17
CA GLY A 309 -2.06 -14.48 19.59
C GLY A 309 -2.31 -14.72 21.09
N LYS A 310 -2.01 -13.74 21.95
CA LYS A 310 -2.37 -13.78 23.38
C LYS A 310 -3.84 -13.46 23.65
N PHE A 311 -4.49 -12.75 22.74
CA PHE A 311 -5.84 -12.20 22.89
C PHE A 311 -6.85 -12.85 21.94
N PHE A 312 -6.41 -13.25 20.75
CA PHE A 312 -7.30 -13.64 19.69
C PHE A 312 -6.64 -14.56 18.66
N THR A 313 -7.41 -15.56 18.23
CA THR A 313 -7.13 -16.38 17.04
C THR A 313 -8.39 -16.45 16.17
N LEU A 314 -8.21 -16.60 14.86
CA LEU A 314 -9.32 -16.60 13.90
C LEU A 314 -10.32 -17.74 14.15
N ASP A 315 -9.86 -18.86 14.72
CA ASP A 315 -10.70 -20.02 15.05
C ASP A 315 -11.72 -19.75 16.18
N GLN A 316 -11.58 -18.63 16.89
CA GLN A 316 -12.55 -18.20 17.91
C GLN A 316 -13.79 -17.55 17.30
N LEU A 317 -13.77 -17.19 16.01
CA LEU A 317 -14.88 -16.52 15.34
C LEU A 317 -16.03 -17.50 15.09
N LYS A 318 -17.22 -17.15 15.58
CA LYS A 318 -18.45 -17.92 15.35
C LYS A 318 -19.00 -17.61 13.96
N MET A 319 -19.52 -18.62 13.28
CA MET A 319 -20.18 -18.48 11.98
C MET A 319 -21.70 -18.46 12.15
N ALA A 320 -22.36 -17.41 11.67
CA ALA A 320 -23.82 -17.26 11.65
C ALA A 320 -24.47 -17.89 10.40
N SER A 321 -23.68 -18.30 9.40
CA SER A 321 -24.15 -18.92 8.15
C SER A 321 -25.04 -18.03 7.28
N GLU A 322 -24.78 -16.72 7.28
CA GLU A 322 -25.46 -15.73 6.46
C GLU A 322 -24.71 -15.54 5.12
N TYR A 323 -25.02 -16.34 4.11
CA TYR A 323 -24.30 -16.30 2.82
C TYR A 323 -24.70 -15.14 1.89
N SER A 324 -25.84 -14.49 2.14
CA SER A 324 -26.37 -13.43 1.27
C SER A 324 -25.36 -12.28 1.01
N PRO A 325 -24.68 -11.71 2.03
CA PRO A 325 -23.64 -10.71 1.81
C PRO A 325 -22.47 -11.20 0.94
N MET A 326 -22.08 -12.46 1.07
CA MET A 326 -20.98 -13.04 0.27
C MET A 326 -21.39 -13.17 -1.20
N VAL A 327 -22.61 -13.64 -1.47
CA VAL A 327 -23.13 -13.73 -2.86
C VAL A 327 -23.21 -12.35 -3.48
N LEU A 328 -23.75 -11.35 -2.76
CA LEU A 328 -23.83 -9.98 -3.24
C LEU A 328 -22.44 -9.38 -3.51
N PHE A 329 -21.46 -9.66 -2.64
CA PHE A 329 -20.07 -9.26 -2.86
C PHE A 329 -19.49 -9.88 -4.14
N LEU A 330 -19.67 -11.20 -4.34
CA LEU A 330 -19.13 -11.90 -5.51
C LEU A 330 -19.76 -11.42 -6.82
N VAL A 331 -21.08 -11.24 -6.85
CA VAL A 331 -21.78 -10.69 -8.02
C VAL A 331 -21.28 -9.27 -8.34
N SER A 332 -21.19 -8.42 -7.32
CA SER A 332 -20.68 -7.04 -7.48
C SER A 332 -19.22 -7.02 -7.91
N LEU A 333 -18.39 -7.95 -7.42
CA LEU A 333 -16.99 -8.09 -7.81
C LEU A 333 -16.87 -8.46 -9.29
N VAL A 334 -17.64 -9.45 -9.76
CA VAL A 334 -17.63 -9.86 -11.18
C VAL A 334 -18.12 -8.72 -12.08
N ALA A 335 -19.22 -8.06 -11.71
CA ALA A 335 -19.73 -6.91 -12.45
C ALA A 335 -18.72 -5.75 -12.49
N GLY A 336 -18.09 -5.45 -11.35
CA GLY A 336 -17.04 -4.44 -11.23
C GLY A 336 -15.84 -4.76 -12.11
N ILE A 337 -15.33 -6.00 -12.08
CA ILE A 337 -14.23 -6.44 -12.94
C ILE A 337 -14.60 -6.28 -14.41
N PHE A 338 -15.81 -6.67 -14.81
CA PHE A 338 -16.27 -6.52 -16.19
C PHE A 338 -16.25 -5.05 -16.65
N VAL A 339 -16.79 -4.14 -15.84
CA VAL A 339 -16.79 -2.70 -16.12
C VAL A 339 -15.35 -2.17 -16.20
N MET A 340 -14.48 -2.56 -15.27
CA MET A 340 -13.08 -2.13 -15.27
C MET A 340 -12.32 -2.62 -16.49
N VAL A 341 -12.49 -3.89 -16.90
CA VAL A 341 -11.88 -4.44 -18.12
C VAL A 341 -12.38 -3.69 -19.35
N TRP A 342 -13.68 -3.40 -19.42
CA TRP A 342 -14.26 -2.62 -20.51
C TRP A 342 -13.68 -1.19 -20.57
N MET A 343 -13.58 -0.50 -19.43
CA MET A 343 -13.01 0.85 -19.33
C MET A 343 -11.53 0.86 -19.73
N VAL A 344 -10.73 -0.10 -19.24
CA VAL A 344 -9.31 -0.22 -19.58
C VAL A 344 -9.14 -0.48 -21.08
N LYS A 345 -9.96 -1.34 -21.67
CA LYS A 345 -9.95 -1.59 -23.12
C LYS A 345 -10.25 -0.32 -23.90
N LYS A 346 -11.23 0.48 -23.48
CA LYS A 346 -11.57 1.75 -24.12
C LYS A 346 -10.48 2.80 -23.98
N ALA A 347 -9.90 2.94 -22.79
CA ALA A 347 -8.77 3.83 -22.55
C ALA A 347 -7.55 3.44 -23.38
N TRP A 348 -7.26 2.14 -23.48
CA TRP A 348 -6.16 1.64 -24.31
C TRP A 348 -6.37 1.93 -25.80
N GLN A 349 -7.58 1.73 -26.31
CA GLN A 349 -7.94 2.09 -27.69
C GLN A 349 -7.72 3.58 -27.96
N ALA A 350 -8.14 4.46 -27.04
CA ALA A 350 -7.94 5.90 -27.18
C ALA A 350 -6.46 6.34 -27.07
N LEU A 351 -5.62 5.57 -26.37
CA LEU A 351 -4.18 5.83 -26.24
C LEU A 351 -3.34 5.31 -27.42
N THR A 352 -3.92 4.41 -28.23
CA THR A 352 -3.24 3.74 -29.35
C THR A 352 -3.78 4.14 -30.72
N ALA A 353 -5.00 4.67 -30.79
CA ALA A 353 -5.49 5.48 -31.90
C ALA A 353 -4.80 6.85 -31.87
#